data_AF-A0A1C6D1I8-F1
#
_entry.id   AF-A0A1C6D1I8-F1
#
_cell.length_a   1.000
_cell.length_b   1.000
_cell.length_c   1.000
_cell.angle_alpha   90.00
_cell.angle_beta   90.00
_cell.angle_gamma   90.00
#
_symmetry.space_group_name_H-M   'P 1'
#
loop_
_entity.id
_entity.type
_entity.pdbx_description
1 polymer ?
#
loop_
_entity_poly.entity_id
_entity_poly.type
_entity_poly.pdbx_seq_one_letter_code
_entity_poly.pdbx_strand_id
1 'polypeptide(L)'
;MNIVVKLSFWRYFFKEVLPCQISSQSIMVLAYYQWHTGRRFEDIVKDGLTLSTVMSMYILHEADENKFVETANEILSRNKARRKTRLYEIRKARGFTQQQLSDASGVTLRMIQLYEQRQNDISKAQVNVVISLANALGCRVEDLLE
;
A
#
# COMPACT_ATOMS: atom_id res chain seq x y z
N MET A 1 -12.63 -28.94 -7.73
CA MET A 1 -13.87 -28.42 -8.37
C MET A 1 -13.75 -26.90 -8.42
N ASN A 2 -13.57 -26.35 -9.62
CA ASN A 2 -13.05 -25.00 -9.89
C ASN A 2 -13.92 -23.87 -9.31
N ILE A 3 -13.32 -23.00 -8.48
CA ILE A 3 -13.94 -21.78 -7.93
C ILE A 3 -14.34 -20.79 -9.04
N VAL A 4 -13.71 -20.86 -10.21
CA VAL A 4 -14.11 -20.11 -11.42
C VAL A 4 -15.59 -20.34 -11.75
N VAL A 5 -16.12 -21.55 -11.52
CA VAL A 5 -17.54 -21.88 -11.75
C VAL A 5 -18.45 -21.28 -10.67
N LYS A 6 -17.97 -21.14 -9.43
CA LYS A 6 -18.74 -20.47 -8.36
C LYS A 6 -18.85 -18.97 -8.59
N LEU A 7 -17.80 -18.32 -9.11
CA LEU A 7 -17.83 -16.91 -9.49
C LEU A 7 -18.77 -16.64 -10.66
N SER A 8 -18.80 -17.52 -11.67
CA SER A 8 -19.78 -17.40 -12.77
C SER A 8 -21.22 -17.66 -12.30
N PHE A 9 -21.44 -18.63 -11.41
CA PHE A 9 -22.77 -18.92 -10.87
C PHE A 9 -23.32 -17.78 -9.99
N TRP A 10 -22.49 -17.20 -9.13
CA TRP A 10 -22.87 -16.01 -8.35
C TRP A 10 -23.09 -14.77 -9.20
N ARG A 11 -22.33 -14.60 -10.29
CA ARG A 11 -22.50 -13.51 -11.25
C ARG A 11 -23.85 -13.56 -11.98
N TYR A 12 -24.43 -14.75 -12.17
CA TYR A 12 -25.81 -14.91 -12.66
C TYR A 12 -26.84 -14.64 -11.56
N PHE A 13 -26.65 -15.20 -10.36
CA PHE A 13 -27.59 -15.06 -9.25
C PHE A 13 -27.74 -13.62 -8.73
N PHE A 14 -26.66 -12.82 -8.76
CA PHE A 14 -26.68 -11.42 -8.28
C PHE A 14 -27.12 -10.39 -9.33
N LYS A 15 -27.25 -10.76 -10.61
CA LYS A 15 -27.76 -9.84 -11.65
C LYS A 15 -29.21 -9.42 -11.41
N GLU A 16 -30.01 -10.25 -10.74
CA GLU A 16 -31.46 -10.05 -10.56
C GLU A 16 -31.84 -9.31 -9.26
N VAL A 17 -30.93 -9.18 -8.28
CA VAL A 17 -31.31 -8.80 -6.90
C VAL A 17 -30.81 -7.41 -6.46
N LEU A 18 -29.89 -6.77 -7.19
CA LEU A 18 -29.30 -5.48 -6.78
C LEU A 18 -29.37 -4.40 -7.88
N PRO A 19 -30.08 -3.27 -7.68
CA PRO A 19 -30.24 -2.20 -8.67
C PRO A 19 -28.96 -1.37 -8.92
N CYS A 20 -27.82 -1.71 -8.31
CA CYS A 20 -26.55 -1.03 -8.52
C CYS A 20 -25.46 -2.05 -8.92
N GLN A 21 -25.48 -2.49 -10.18
CA GLN A 21 -24.53 -3.51 -10.67
C GLN A 21 -23.06 -3.05 -10.67
N ILE A 22 -22.82 -1.73 -10.76
CA ILE A 22 -21.47 -1.16 -10.80
C ILE A 22 -20.76 -1.32 -9.44
N SER A 23 -21.45 -1.06 -8.33
CA SER A 23 -20.86 -1.17 -6.98
C SER A 23 -20.58 -2.63 -6.60
N SER A 24 -21.45 -3.56 -7.01
CA SER A 24 -21.27 -4.99 -6.73
C SER A 24 -20.04 -5.59 -7.42
N GLN A 25 -19.76 -5.22 -8.68
CA GLN A 25 -18.61 -5.76 -9.42
C GLN A 25 -17.28 -5.22 -8.91
N SER A 26 -17.21 -3.93 -8.56
CA SER A 26 -15.99 -3.33 -8.00
C SER A 26 -15.58 -3.96 -6.67
N ILE A 27 -16.55 -4.32 -5.82
CA ILE A 27 -16.29 -5.03 -4.56
C ILE A 27 -15.75 -6.44 -4.83
N MET A 28 -16.34 -7.19 -5.77
CA MET A 28 -15.88 -8.54 -6.10
C MET A 28 -14.47 -8.55 -6.68
N VAL A 29 -14.15 -7.61 -7.55
CA VAL A 29 -12.81 -7.51 -8.14
C VAL A 29 -11.77 -7.13 -7.09
N LEU A 30 -12.09 -6.19 -6.19
CA LEU A 30 -11.17 -5.83 -5.11
C LEU A 30 -10.93 -7.03 -4.17
N ALA A 31 -11.96 -7.83 -3.90
CA ALA A 31 -11.83 -9.07 -3.14
C ALA A 31 -10.99 -10.13 -3.89
N TYR A 32 -11.19 -10.27 -5.20
CA TYR A 32 -10.37 -11.16 -6.05
C TYR A 32 -8.89 -10.76 -6.02
N TYR A 33 -8.60 -9.47 -6.19
CA TYR A 33 -7.25 -8.93 -6.11
C TYR A 33 -6.61 -9.17 -4.74
N GLN A 34 -7.37 -8.98 -3.66
CA GLN A 34 -6.91 -9.25 -2.30
C GLN A 34 -6.56 -10.74 -2.11
N TRP A 35 -7.42 -11.66 -2.56
CA TRP A 35 -7.17 -13.09 -2.52
C TRP A 35 -5.95 -13.49 -3.36
N HIS A 36 -5.85 -12.98 -4.59
CA HIS A 36 -4.76 -13.31 -5.51
C HIS A 36 -3.39 -12.82 -5.02
N THR A 37 -3.33 -11.65 -4.38
CA THR A 37 -2.06 -11.05 -3.90
C THR A 37 -1.73 -11.36 -2.44
N GLY A 38 -2.70 -11.86 -1.66
CA GLY A 38 -2.54 -12.11 -0.22
C GLY A 38 -2.34 -10.85 0.63
N ARG A 39 -2.47 -9.65 0.06
CA ARG A 39 -2.27 -8.38 0.78
C ARG A 39 -3.43 -8.13 1.75
N ARG A 40 -3.19 -7.36 2.81
CA ARG A 40 -4.25 -6.91 3.71
C ARG A 40 -5.03 -5.78 3.05
N PHE A 41 -6.35 -5.73 3.26
CA PHE A 41 -7.20 -4.67 2.71
C PHE A 41 -6.71 -3.26 3.10
N GLU A 42 -6.24 -3.08 4.34
CA GLU A 42 -5.71 -1.79 4.76
C GLU A 42 -4.50 -1.33 3.93
N ASP A 43 -3.62 -2.25 3.54
CA ASP A 43 -2.41 -1.92 2.80
C ASP A 43 -2.76 -1.58 1.35
N ILE A 44 -3.71 -2.32 0.76
CA ILE A 44 -4.26 -2.06 -0.58
C ILE A 44 -4.86 -0.65 -0.66
N VAL A 45 -5.67 -0.28 0.33
CA VAL A 45 -6.31 1.04 0.40
C VAL A 45 -5.28 2.14 0.69
N LYS A 46 -4.35 1.91 1.63
CA LYS A 46 -3.25 2.85 1.96
C LYS A 46 -2.32 3.10 0.77
N ASP A 47 -2.11 2.11 -0.08
CA ASP A 47 -1.31 2.23 -1.30
C ASP A 47 -2.12 2.81 -2.48
N GLY A 48 -3.38 3.20 -2.24
CA GLY A 48 -4.18 4.05 -3.14
C GLY A 48 -5.17 3.32 -4.05
N LEU A 49 -5.35 2.00 -3.86
CA LEU A 49 -6.40 1.24 -4.54
C LEU A 49 -7.69 1.28 -3.71
N THR A 50 -8.29 2.47 -3.63
CA THR A 50 -9.59 2.67 -2.98
C THR A 50 -10.73 2.15 -3.85
N LEU A 51 -11.92 1.95 -3.28
CA LEU A 51 -13.10 1.56 -4.05
C LEU A 51 -13.41 2.56 -5.18
N SER A 52 -13.23 3.86 -4.92
CA SER A 52 -13.37 4.90 -5.95
C SER A 52 -12.37 4.72 -7.09
N THR A 53 -11.11 4.38 -6.77
CA THR A 53 -10.07 4.11 -7.76
C THR A 53 -10.44 2.89 -8.59
N VAL A 54 -10.91 1.80 -7.95
CA VAL A 54 -11.38 0.60 -8.65
C VAL A 54 -12.55 0.93 -9.59
N MET A 55 -13.58 1.65 -9.10
CA MET A 55 -14.71 2.07 -9.93
C MET A 55 -14.27 2.90 -11.14
N SER A 56 -13.27 3.77 -10.99
CA SER A 56 -12.74 4.58 -12.10
C SER A 56 -11.93 3.80 -13.14
N MET A 57 -11.36 2.64 -12.76
CA MET A 57 -10.69 1.74 -13.71
C MET A 57 -11.68 0.91 -14.53
N TYR A 58 -12.89 0.72 -14.00
CA TYR A 58 -13.95 -0.05 -14.65
C TYR A 58 -14.84 0.85 -15.52
N ILE A 59 -14.28 1.28 -16.65
CA ILE A 59 -15.06 1.94 -17.71
C ILE A 59 -15.71 0.91 -18.65
N LEU A 60 -15.22 -0.35 -18.68
CA LEU A 60 -15.73 -1.40 -19.55
C LEU A 60 -15.93 -2.71 -18.76
N HIS A 61 -17.17 -3.25 -18.75
CA HIS A 61 -17.58 -4.46 -18.02
C HIS A 61 -16.98 -5.79 -18.55
N GLU A 62 -15.97 -5.74 -19.43
CA GLU A 62 -15.42 -6.89 -20.16
C GLU A 62 -13.91 -7.07 -20.01
N ALA A 63 -13.24 -6.27 -19.18
CA ALA A 63 -11.82 -6.46 -18.92
C ALA A 63 -11.58 -7.76 -18.12
N ASP A 64 -10.66 -8.60 -18.60
CA ASP A 64 -10.14 -9.78 -17.90
C ASP A 64 -9.64 -9.38 -16.50
N GLU A 65 -10.01 -10.18 -15.50
CA GLU A 65 -9.59 -10.05 -14.10
C GLU A 65 -8.05 -9.97 -13.98
N ASN A 66 -7.31 -10.63 -14.88
CA ASN A 66 -5.84 -10.55 -14.91
C ASN A 66 -5.33 -9.16 -15.30
N LYS A 67 -5.97 -8.51 -16.28
CA LYS A 67 -5.60 -7.16 -16.71
C LYS A 67 -5.89 -6.13 -15.62
N PHE A 68 -6.93 -6.37 -14.81
CA PHE A 68 -7.16 -5.58 -13.61
C PHE A 68 -6.01 -5.75 -12.62
N VAL A 69 -5.57 -6.98 -12.32
CA VAL A 69 -4.47 -7.25 -11.39
C VAL A 69 -3.19 -6.54 -11.82
N GLU A 70 -2.84 -6.59 -13.12
CA GLU A 70 -1.68 -5.88 -13.67
C GLU A 70 -1.80 -4.37 -13.48
N THR A 71 -2.91 -3.78 -13.93
CA THR A 71 -3.16 -2.33 -13.83
C THR A 71 -3.16 -1.87 -12.37
N ALA A 72 -3.77 -2.65 -11.48
CA ALA A 72 -3.79 -2.38 -10.05
C ALA A 72 -2.36 -2.42 -9.46
N ASN A 73 -1.56 -3.43 -9.79
CA ASN A 73 -0.16 -3.52 -9.35
C ASN A 73 0.68 -2.32 -9.81
N GLU A 74 0.48 -1.86 -11.05
CA GLU A 74 1.16 -0.67 -11.56
C GLU A 74 0.76 0.59 -10.79
N ILE A 75 -0.53 0.77 -10.52
CA ILE A 75 -1.02 1.94 -9.77
C ILE A 75 -0.50 1.91 -8.34
N LEU A 76 -0.55 0.76 -7.68
CA LEU A 76 -0.03 0.59 -6.33
C LEU A 76 1.48 0.86 -6.27
N SER A 77 2.27 0.34 -7.22
CA SER A 77 3.72 0.56 -7.24
C SER A 77 4.08 2.04 -7.47
N ARG A 78 3.40 2.71 -8.41
CA ARG A 78 3.57 4.15 -8.65
C ARG A 78 3.19 4.98 -7.42
N ASN A 79 2.06 4.67 -6.78
CA ASN A 79 1.58 5.39 -5.61
C ASN A 79 2.51 5.17 -4.41
N LYS A 80 2.95 3.92 -4.17
CA LYS A 80 3.90 3.58 -3.12
C LYS A 80 5.22 4.33 -3.29
N ALA A 81 5.72 4.47 -4.52
CA ALA A 81 6.93 5.24 -4.81
C ALA A 81 6.77 6.74 -4.56
N ARG A 82 5.57 7.30 -4.76
CA ARG A 82 5.26 8.72 -4.48
C ARG A 82 5.02 9.00 -3.00
N ARG A 83 4.65 7.98 -2.21
CA ARG A 83 4.37 8.14 -0.79
C ARG A 83 5.65 8.42 -0.02
N LYS A 84 5.52 9.29 0.98
CA LYS A 84 6.54 9.49 2.01
C LYS A 84 6.81 8.18 2.75
N THR A 85 8.02 8.05 3.29
CA THR A 85 8.36 6.90 4.11
C THR A 85 7.81 7.05 5.51
N ARG A 86 7.65 5.94 6.25
CA ARG A 86 7.26 5.99 7.67
C ARG A 86 8.23 6.83 8.49
N LEU A 87 9.54 6.72 8.20
CA LEU A 87 10.57 7.57 8.80
C LEU A 87 10.28 9.07 8.59
N TYR A 88 9.96 9.47 7.36
CA TYR A 88 9.62 10.87 7.05
C TYR A 88 8.37 11.32 7.81
N GLU A 89 7.32 10.50 7.80
CA GLU A 89 6.03 10.81 8.43
C GLU A 89 6.19 10.99 9.95
N ILE A 90 6.84 10.03 10.62
CA ILE A 90 7.09 10.08 12.06
C ILE A 90 7.99 11.28 12.41
N ARG A 91 9.08 11.50 11.66
CA ARG A 91 9.97 12.64 11.90
C ARG A 91 9.23 13.97 11.81
N LYS A 92 8.40 14.16 10.78
CA LYS A 92 7.64 15.40 10.61
C LYS A 92 6.55 15.55 11.68
N ALA A 93 5.90 14.47 12.08
CA ALA A 93 4.92 14.49 13.18
C ALA A 93 5.56 14.88 14.52
N ARG A 94 6.83 14.52 14.75
CA ARG A 94 7.61 14.91 15.94
C ARG A 94 8.27 16.30 15.83
N GLY A 95 8.09 17.01 14.71
CA GLY A 95 8.65 18.36 14.52
C GLY A 95 10.15 18.41 14.23
N PHE A 96 10.80 17.28 13.93
CA PHE A 96 12.23 17.23 13.67
C PHE A 96 12.55 17.67 12.22
N THR A 97 13.59 18.48 12.07
CA THR A 97 14.31 18.60 10.79
C THR A 97 15.19 17.38 10.56
N GLN A 98 15.65 17.15 9.32
CA GLN A 98 16.57 16.05 9.03
C GLN A 98 17.90 16.22 9.78
N GLN A 99 18.37 17.47 9.93
CA GLN A 99 19.59 17.78 10.70
C GLN A 99 19.39 17.46 12.19
N GLN A 100 18.30 17.91 12.80
CA GLN A 100 18.02 17.60 14.21
C GLN A 100 17.91 16.10 14.47
N LEU A 101 17.34 15.33 13.54
CA LEU A 101 17.29 13.88 13.67
C LEU A 101 18.69 13.26 13.53
N SER A 102 19.51 13.79 12.61
CA SER A 102 20.92 13.38 12.47
C SER A 102 21.68 13.57 13.78
N ASP A 103 21.54 14.75 14.37
CA ASP A 103 22.23 15.12 15.60
C ASP A 103 21.75 14.28 16.79
N ALA A 104 20.44 14.01 16.89
CA ALA A 104 19.86 13.25 17.99
C ALA A 104 20.11 11.73 17.90
N SER A 105 20.16 11.17 16.69
CA SER A 105 20.31 9.72 16.48
C SER A 105 21.76 9.28 16.25
N GLY A 106 22.67 10.21 15.94
CA GLY A 106 24.04 9.91 15.52
C GLY A 106 24.15 9.30 14.11
N VAL A 107 23.02 9.17 13.40
CA VAL A 107 22.99 8.72 12.00
C VAL A 107 23.25 9.92 11.10
N THR A 108 24.12 9.77 10.09
CA THR A 108 24.47 10.91 9.23
C THR A 108 23.26 11.45 8.46
N LEU A 109 23.21 12.77 8.27
CA LEU A 109 22.18 13.47 7.49
C LEU A 109 21.95 12.81 6.12
N ARG A 110 23.05 12.44 5.44
CA ARG A 110 23.00 11.79 4.13
C ARG A 110 22.23 10.46 4.20
N MET A 111 22.44 9.67 5.25
CA MET A 111 21.77 8.38 5.38
C MET A 111 20.28 8.56 5.66
N ILE A 112 19.91 9.54 6.50
CA ILE A 112 18.49 9.90 6.74
C ILE A 112 17.81 10.29 5.41
N GLN A 113 18.47 11.12 4.60
CA GLN A 113 17.94 11.50 3.28
C GLN A 113 17.76 10.29 2.36
N LEU A 114 18.73 9.38 2.32
CA LEU A 114 18.68 8.17 1.50
C LEU A 114 17.52 7.25 1.91
N TYR A 115 17.29 7.08 3.21
CA TYR A 115 16.14 6.33 3.71
C TYR A 115 14.82 7.01 3.36
N GLU A 116 14.70 8.33 3.56
CA GLU A 116 13.47 9.07 3.24
C GLU A 116 13.16 9.14 1.74
N GLN A 117 14.18 9.07 0.89
CA GLN A 117 14.06 9.03 -0.57
C GLN A 117 13.93 7.60 -1.10
N ARG A 118 13.86 6.57 -0.23
CA ARG A 118 13.80 5.15 -0.61
C ARG A 118 14.97 4.69 -1.48
N GLN A 119 16.09 5.41 -1.48
CA GLN A 119 17.32 4.99 -2.15
C GLN A 119 18.00 3.88 -1.36
N ASN A 120 17.92 3.94 -0.03
CA ASN A 120 18.29 2.85 0.87
C ASN A 120 17.06 2.32 1.59
N ASP A 121 17.02 1.00 1.74
CA ASP A 121 15.97 0.31 2.46
C ASP A 121 16.31 0.29 3.96
N ILE A 122 15.47 0.95 4.78
CA ILE A 122 15.64 0.97 6.23
C ILE A 122 15.46 -0.42 6.85
N SER A 123 14.67 -1.30 6.22
CA SER A 123 14.48 -2.68 6.66
C SER A 123 15.74 -3.54 6.47
N LYS A 124 16.71 -3.06 5.69
CA LYS A 124 18.03 -3.69 5.49
C LYS A 124 19.16 -2.94 6.21
N ALA A 125 18.84 -1.88 6.95
CA ALA A 125 19.82 -1.16 7.73
C ALA A 125 20.34 -2.02 8.88
N GLN A 126 21.53 -1.70 9.37
CA GLN A 126 22.04 -2.33 10.58
C GLN A 126 21.09 -2.05 11.75
N VAL A 127 20.85 -3.06 12.58
CA VAL A 127 19.84 -3.00 13.66
C VAL A 127 20.09 -1.83 14.63
N ASN A 128 21.36 -1.55 14.95
CA ASN A 128 21.76 -0.41 15.78
C ASN A 128 21.31 0.94 15.19
N VAL A 129 21.40 1.13 13.87
CA VAL A 129 20.95 2.35 13.19
C VAL A 129 19.45 2.54 13.35
N VAL A 130 18.67 1.46 13.18
CA VAL A 130 17.20 1.52 13.30
C VAL A 130 16.80 1.77 14.75
N ILE A 131 17.48 1.14 15.71
CA ILE A 131 17.26 1.38 17.15
C ILE A 131 17.58 2.85 17.50
N SER A 132 18.70 3.40 17.04
CA SER A 132 19.06 4.79 17.33
C SER A 132 18.04 5.79 16.75
N LEU A 133 17.54 5.55 15.54
CA LEU A 133 16.48 6.35 14.94
C LEU A 133 15.17 6.24 15.73
N ALA A 134 14.78 5.03 16.12
CA ALA A 134 13.56 4.78 16.89
C ALA A 134 13.61 5.45 18.27
N ASN A 135 14.74 5.36 18.96
CA ASN A 135 14.96 6.01 20.25
C ASN A 135 14.91 7.54 20.13
N ALA A 136 15.58 8.12 19.13
CA ALA A 136 15.57 9.57 18.90
C ALA A 136 14.16 10.09 18.57
N LEU A 137 13.36 9.31 17.84
CA LEU A 137 11.98 9.65 17.49
C LEU A 137 10.96 9.25 18.56
N GLY A 138 11.37 8.51 19.60
CA GLY A 138 10.49 7.98 20.63
C GLY A 138 9.37 7.11 20.05
N CYS A 139 9.69 6.24 19.10
CA CYS A 139 8.79 5.25 18.50
C CYS A 139 9.39 3.85 18.65
N ARG A 140 8.61 2.81 18.29
CA ARG A 140 9.16 1.46 18.25
C ARG A 140 9.94 1.25 16.95
N VAL A 141 10.79 0.23 16.91
CA VAL A 141 11.58 -0.12 15.72
C VAL A 141 10.64 -0.54 14.58
N GLU A 142 9.59 -1.28 14.88
CA GLU A 142 8.61 -1.78 13.91
C GLU A 142 7.84 -0.66 13.21
N ASP A 143 7.70 0.49 13.86
CA ASP A 143 7.03 1.66 13.30
C ASP A 143 7.83 2.28 12.14
N LEU A 144 9.15 2.06 12.10
CA LEU A 144 10.04 2.58 11.06
C LEU A 144 10.13 1.69 9.82
N LEU A 145 9.74 0.41 9.93
CA LEU A 145 9.88 -0.59 8.87
C LEU A 145 8.70 -0.54 7.88
N GLU A 146 8.94 -0.90 6.61
CA GLU A 146 7.95 -0.89 5.51
C GLU A 146 7.84 -2.18 4.70
#